data_AF-A0A938YS18-F1
#
_entry.id   AF-A0A938YS18-F1
#
_cell.length_a   1.000
_cell.length_b   1.000
_cell.length_c   1.000
_cell.angle_alpha   90.00
_cell.angle_beta   90.00
_cell.angle_gamma   90.00
#
_symmetry.space_group_name_H-M   'P 1'
#
loop_
_entity.id
_entity.type
_entity.pdbx_description
1 polymer ?
#
loop_
_entity_poly.entity_id
_entity_poly.type
_entity_poly.pdbx_seq_one_letter_code
_entity_poly.pdbx_strand_id
1 'polypeptide(L)'
;MESKISLLVSALFVEEIVLCLVLTLRLINIPTAVTLLIFNLFFLSLISHFNGTLSKKIGILAIGNITGLLWNVVLHYFAIAGAAFFGEPFDLLYAVSYPFLNFIWVVSFWSLSLAFFPKLKNTQEEMKNIDY
;
A
#
# COMPACT_ATOMS: atom_id res chain seq x y z
N MET A 1 28.21 10.72 -8.78
CA MET A 1 27.93 10.03 -7.49
C MET A 1 26.43 9.85 -7.28
N GLU A 2 25.62 10.82 -7.69
CA GLU A 2 24.15 10.82 -7.59
C GLU A 2 23.45 9.67 -8.34
N SER A 3 23.95 9.24 -9.52
CA SER A 3 23.30 8.14 -10.28
C SER A 3 23.46 6.75 -9.63
N LYS A 4 24.52 6.52 -8.85
CA LYS A 4 24.73 5.25 -8.14
C LYS A 4 23.78 5.13 -6.95
N ILE A 5 23.51 6.25 -6.29
CA ILE A 5 22.59 6.31 -5.15
C ILE A 5 21.15 6.11 -5.62
N SER A 6 20.73 6.72 -6.73
CA SER A 6 19.39 6.50 -7.27
C SER A 6 19.17 5.05 -7.75
N LEU A 7 20.21 4.42 -8.31
CA LEU A 7 20.16 3.02 -8.73
C LEU A 7 20.02 2.07 -7.52
N LEU A 8 20.84 2.25 -6.48
CA LEU A 8 20.76 1.47 -5.24
C LEU A 8 19.39 1.61 -4.57
N VAL A 9 18.86 2.83 -4.56
CA VAL A 9 17.54 3.13 -4.01
C VAL A 9 16.43 2.44 -4.79
N SER A 10 16.47 2.50 -6.12
CA SER A 10 15.50 1.79 -6.95
C SER A 10 15.60 0.28 -6.75
N ALA A 11 16.81 -0.25 -6.57
CA ALA A 11 17.04 -1.66 -6.30
C ALA A 11 16.42 -2.10 -4.97
N LEU A 12 16.64 -1.35 -3.88
CA LEU A 12 16.05 -1.66 -2.56
C LEU A 12 14.51 -1.63 -2.59
N PHE A 13 13.94 -0.70 -3.34
CA PHE A 13 12.49 -0.59 -3.48
C PHE A 13 11.90 -1.77 -4.24
N VAL A 14 12.56 -2.19 -5.32
CA VAL A 14 12.18 -3.40 -6.08
C VAL A 14 12.38 -4.64 -5.22
N GLU A 15 13.48 -4.72 -4.47
CA GLU A 15 13.78 -5.83 -3.58
C GLU A 15 12.70 -5.97 -2.49
N GLU A 16 12.27 -4.88 -1.86
CA GLU A 16 11.20 -4.90 -0.86
C GLU A 16 9.86 -5.35 -1.44
N ILE A 17 9.51 -4.88 -2.65
CA ILE A 17 8.29 -5.32 -3.35
C ILE A 17 8.37 -6.82 -3.67
N VAL A 18 9.50 -7.28 -4.22
CA VAL A 18 9.70 -8.69 -4.57
C VAL A 18 9.66 -9.56 -3.31
N LEU A 19 10.32 -9.15 -2.23
CA LEU A 19 10.33 -9.86 -0.97
C LEU A 19 8.91 -9.96 -0.39
N CYS A 20 8.15 -8.86 -0.41
CA CYS A 20 6.76 -8.83 0.03
C CYS A 20 5.87 -9.77 -0.80
N LEU A 21 6.01 -9.77 -2.13
CA LEU A 21 5.24 -10.65 -3.02
C LEU A 21 5.59 -12.12 -2.79
N VAL A 22 6.88 -12.46 -2.69
CA VAL A 22 7.34 -13.82 -2.41
C VAL A 22 6.84 -14.29 -1.05
N LEU A 23 6.89 -13.43 -0.03
CA LEU A 23 6.42 -13.73 1.31
C LEU A 23 4.90 -13.98 1.31
N THR A 24 4.14 -13.13 0.63
CA THR A 24 2.68 -13.26 0.52
C THR A 24 2.27 -14.52 -0.24
N LEU A 25 2.96 -14.82 -1.34
CA LEU A 25 2.73 -16.04 -2.13
C LEU A 25 3.02 -17.30 -1.31
N ARG A 26 4.03 -17.26 -0.42
CA ARG A 26 4.33 -18.39 0.47
C ARG A 26 3.38 -18.52 1.65
N LEU A 27 2.97 -17.40 2.26
CA LEU A 27 2.24 -17.42 3.54
C LEU A 27 0.73 -17.42 3.41
N ILE A 28 0.18 -16.74 2.42
CA ILE A 28 -1.27 -16.49 2.35
C ILE A 28 -1.81 -17.12 1.08
N ASN A 29 -1.91 -16.36 -0.01
CA ASN A 29 -2.55 -16.83 -1.23
C ASN A 29 -2.32 -15.87 -2.41
N ILE A 30 -2.57 -16.35 -3.63
CA ILE A 30 -2.44 -15.57 -4.88
C ILE A 30 -3.31 -14.30 -4.87
N PRO A 31 -4.60 -14.33 -4.44
CA PRO A 31 -5.44 -13.13 -4.43
C PRO A 31 -4.88 -11.99 -3.58
N THR A 32 -4.29 -12.33 -2.42
CA THR A 32 -3.62 -11.37 -1.53
C THR A 32 -2.37 -10.79 -2.17
N ALA A 33 -1.58 -11.61 -2.85
CA ALA A 33 -0.40 -11.14 -3.58
C ALA A 33 -0.78 -10.16 -4.69
N VAL A 34 -1.88 -10.43 -5.42
CA VAL A 34 -2.40 -9.51 -6.45
C VAL A 34 -2.86 -8.19 -5.85
N THR A 35 -3.51 -8.20 -4.68
CA THR A 35 -3.97 -6.96 -4.02
C THR A 35 -2.80 -6.11 -3.51
N LEU A 36 -1.77 -6.74 -2.93
CA LEU A 36 -0.53 -6.06 -2.54
C LEU A 36 0.26 -5.55 -3.76
N LEU A 37 0.25 -6.28 -4.87
CA LEU A 37 0.84 -5.81 -6.13
C LEU A 37 0.15 -4.53 -6.62
N ILE A 38 -1.19 -4.53 -6.65
CA ILE A 38 -1.97 -3.33 -7.02
C ILE A 38 -1.63 -2.18 -6.08
N PHE A 39 -1.59 -2.42 -4.76
CA PHE A 39 -1.17 -1.41 -3.79
C PHE A 39 0.22 -0.84 -4.10
N ASN A 40 1.20 -1.69 -4.39
CA ASN A 40 2.57 -1.27 -4.73
C ASN A 40 2.63 -0.47 -6.04
N LEU A 41 1.79 -0.77 -7.04
CA LEU A 41 1.68 0.01 -8.29
C LEU A 41 1.05 1.38 -8.05
N PHE A 42 -0.02 1.46 -7.25
CA PHE A 42 -0.58 2.72 -6.79
C PHE A 42 0.45 3.52 -6.01
N PHE A 43 1.26 2.83 -5.19
CA PHE A 43 2.32 3.44 -4.42
C PHE A 43 3.36 4.08 -5.31
N LEU A 44 3.83 3.38 -6.33
CA LEU A 44 4.78 3.90 -7.31
C LEU A 44 4.23 5.14 -8.05
N SER A 45 2.92 5.19 -8.30
CA SER A 45 2.29 6.33 -8.95
C SER A 45 2.24 7.56 -8.02
N LEU A 46 1.95 7.32 -6.74
CA LEU A 46 1.80 8.38 -5.73
C LEU A 46 3.15 8.86 -5.18
N ILE A 47 4.19 8.02 -5.19
CA ILE A 47 5.53 8.36 -4.69
C ILE A 47 6.15 9.56 -5.43
N SER A 48 5.75 9.75 -6.68
CA SER A 48 6.17 10.87 -7.53
C SER A 48 5.61 12.20 -7.01
N HIS A 49 4.39 12.18 -6.44
CA HIS A 49 3.73 13.37 -5.89
C HIS A 49 4.19 13.73 -4.48
N PHE A 50 4.76 12.80 -3.72
CA PHE A 50 5.20 13.05 -2.35
C PHE A 50 6.58 13.73 -2.30
N ASN A 51 6.63 14.94 -1.73
CA ASN A 51 7.87 15.65 -1.44
C ASN A 51 8.39 15.26 -0.04
N GLY A 52 9.49 14.52 0.02
CA GLY A 52 10.02 14.00 1.28
C GLY A 52 11.29 13.17 1.09
N THR A 53 12.05 13.01 2.19
CA THR A 53 13.25 12.19 2.21
C THR A 53 12.96 10.74 1.86
N LEU A 54 13.91 10.11 1.19
CA LEU A 54 13.76 8.77 0.62
C LEU A 54 13.46 7.69 1.68
N SER A 55 14.00 7.84 2.88
CA SER A 55 13.68 6.98 4.02
C SER A 55 12.22 7.05 4.43
N LYS A 56 11.56 8.21 4.30
CA LYS A 56 10.11 8.33 4.55
C LYS A 56 9.31 7.58 3.49
N LYS A 57 9.72 7.68 2.23
CA LYS A 57 9.09 6.98 1.10
C LYS A 57 9.11 5.46 1.30
N ILE A 58 10.28 4.90 1.62
CA ILE A 58 10.42 3.47 1.93
C ILE A 58 9.65 3.10 3.21
N GLY A 59 9.71 3.94 4.25
CA GLY A 59 8.97 3.70 5.49
C GLY A 59 7.45 3.59 5.30
N ILE A 60 6.84 4.44 4.46
CA ILE A 60 5.39 4.33 4.17
C ILE A 60 5.10 3.07 3.37
N LEU A 61 5.96 2.70 2.41
CA LEU A 61 5.80 1.45 1.64
C LEU A 61 5.82 0.24 2.57
N ALA A 62 6.80 0.19 3.48
CA ALA A 62 6.94 -0.87 4.47
C ALA A 62 5.70 -0.96 5.38
N ILE A 63 5.27 0.17 5.96
CA ILE A 63 4.09 0.23 6.83
C ILE A 63 2.83 -0.18 6.07
N GLY A 64 2.69 0.26 4.81
CA GLY A 64 1.58 -0.11 3.94
C GLY A 64 1.55 -1.62 3.71
N ASN A 65 2.66 -2.21 3.26
CA ASN A 65 2.76 -3.65 3.04
C ASN A 65 2.50 -4.47 4.33
N ILE A 66 3.06 -4.06 5.47
CA ILE A 66 2.81 -4.71 6.77
C ILE A 66 1.33 -4.63 7.15
N THR A 67 0.73 -3.44 7.00
CA THR A 67 -0.70 -3.24 7.32
C THR A 67 -1.59 -4.08 6.40
N GLY A 68 -1.26 -4.15 5.10
CA GLY A 68 -1.99 -4.95 4.12
C GLY A 68 -1.87 -6.45 4.37
N LEU A 69 -0.68 -6.93 4.74
CA LEU A 69 -0.47 -8.30 5.18
C LEU A 69 -1.30 -8.62 6.42
N LEU A 70 -1.24 -7.77 7.45
CA LEU A 70 -2.01 -7.96 8.68
C LEU A 70 -3.52 -7.98 8.40
N TRP A 71 -3.99 -7.05 7.56
CA TRP A 71 -5.39 -6.97 7.14
C TRP A 71 -5.84 -8.26 6.45
N ASN A 72 -5.03 -8.78 5.52
CA ASN A 72 -5.35 -10.01 4.81
C ASN A 72 -5.29 -11.26 5.70
N VAL A 73 -4.41 -11.29 6.69
CA VAL A 73 -4.40 -12.36 7.72
C VAL A 73 -5.70 -12.34 8.52
N VAL A 74 -6.15 -11.16 8.97
CA VAL A 74 -7.43 -11.01 9.69
C VAL A 74 -8.59 -11.46 8.80
N LEU A 75 -8.62 -11.03 7.54
CA LEU A 75 -9.64 -11.45 6.59
C LEU A 75 -9.62 -12.96 6.34
N HIS A 76 -8.44 -13.59 6.31
CA HIS A 76 -8.31 -15.03 6.12
C HIS A 76 -8.89 -15.82 7.30
N TYR A 77 -8.56 -15.44 8.53
CA TYR A 77 -9.15 -16.07 9.72
C TYR A 77 -10.65 -15.80 9.83
N PHE A 78 -11.10 -14.61 9.43
CA PHE A 78 -12.53 -14.29 9.35
C PHE A 78 -13.25 -15.20 8.36
N ALA A 79 -12.63 -15.48 7.19
CA ALA A 79 -13.17 -16.40 6.21
C ALA A 79 -13.34 -17.81 6.79
N ILE A 80 -12.28 -18.35 7.41
CA ILE A 80 -12.28 -19.69 8.02
C ILE A 80 -13.36 -19.80 9.11
N ALA A 81 -13.42 -18.81 10.01
CA ALA A 81 -14.40 -18.81 11.08
C ALA A 81 -15.82 -18.73 10.52
N GLY A 82 -16.08 -17.82 9.59
CA GLY A 82 -17.42 -17.66 9.00
C GLY A 82 -17.85 -18.89 8.20
N ALA A 83 -16.96 -19.52 7.45
CA ALA A 83 -17.23 -20.79 6.77
C ALA A 83 -17.59 -21.90 7.76
N ALA A 84 -16.90 -21.97 8.90
CA ALA A 84 -17.18 -22.97 9.94
C ALA A 84 -18.56 -22.79 10.60
N PHE A 85 -19.05 -21.55 10.75
CA PHE A 85 -20.34 -21.27 11.40
C PHE A 85 -21.53 -21.22 10.43
N PHE A 86 -21.33 -20.70 9.22
CA PHE A 86 -22.40 -20.40 8.26
C PHE A 86 -22.35 -21.25 6.99
N GLY A 87 -21.25 -21.98 6.76
CA GLY A 87 -21.08 -22.88 5.62
C GLY A 87 -20.91 -22.16 4.27
N GLU A 88 -21.21 -22.90 3.20
CA GLU A 88 -20.98 -22.52 1.80
C GLU A 88 -21.60 -21.17 1.35
N PRO A 89 -22.80 -20.75 1.82
CA PRO A 89 -23.33 -19.43 1.47
C PRO A 89 -22.43 -18.28 1.93
N PHE A 90 -21.75 -18.45 3.07
CA PHE A 90 -20.82 -17.44 3.56
C PHE A 90 -19.56 -17.35 2.70
N ASP A 91 -19.03 -18.47 2.21
CA ASP A 91 -17.88 -18.47 1.30
C ASP A 91 -18.18 -17.71 0.00
N LEU A 92 -19.37 -17.88 -0.55
CA LEU A 92 -19.79 -17.15 -1.75
C LEU A 92 -19.90 -15.65 -1.47
N LEU A 93 -20.53 -15.26 -0.35
CA LEU A 93 -20.64 -13.86 0.06
C LEU A 93 -19.26 -13.24 0.35
N TYR A 94 -18.37 -14.01 0.99
CA TYR A 94 -17.02 -13.59 1.28
C TYR A 94 -16.21 -13.40 0.01
N ALA A 95 -16.29 -14.33 -0.96
CA ALA A 95 -15.59 -14.20 -2.24
C ALA A 95 -15.99 -12.92 -3.01
N VAL A 96 -17.28 -12.56 -2.98
CA VAL A 96 -17.78 -11.32 -3.61
C VAL A 96 -17.36 -10.08 -2.84
N SER A 97 -17.36 -10.13 -1.50
CA SER A 97 -17.01 -8.98 -0.65
C SER A 97 -15.51 -8.76 -0.47
N TYR A 98 -14.69 -9.80 -0.63
CA TYR A 98 -13.22 -9.78 -0.47
C TYR A 98 -12.51 -8.63 -1.21
N PRO A 99 -12.78 -8.37 -2.51
CA PRO A 99 -12.15 -7.24 -3.20
C PRO A 99 -12.56 -5.88 -2.59
N PHE A 100 -13.81 -5.71 -2.15
CA PHE A 100 -14.26 -4.47 -1.50
C PHE A 100 -13.60 -4.29 -0.13
N LEU A 101 -13.50 -5.36 0.66
CA LEU A 101 -12.82 -5.36 1.96
C LEU A 101 -11.34 -4.99 1.83
N ASN A 102 -10.68 -5.46 0.78
CA ASN A 102 -9.30 -5.04 0.46
C ASN A 102 -9.24 -3.58 0.01
N PHE A 103 -10.21 -3.11 -0.77
CA PHE A 103 -10.27 -1.72 -1.22
C PHE A 103 -10.41 -0.74 -0.04
N ILE A 104 -11.16 -1.10 1.00
CA ILE A 104 -11.28 -0.31 2.24
C ILE A 104 -9.88 -0.06 2.83
N TRP A 105 -9.08 -1.11 3.03
CA TRP A 105 -7.73 -0.97 3.56
C TRP A 105 -6.85 -0.08 2.66
N VAL A 106 -6.83 -0.35 1.35
CA VAL A 106 -6.03 0.43 0.39
C VAL A 106 -6.40 1.90 0.47
N VAL A 107 -7.68 2.24 0.31
CA VAL A 107 -8.16 3.63 0.28
C VAL A 107 -7.95 4.33 1.62
N SER A 108 -8.21 3.65 2.74
CA SER A 108 -7.99 4.23 4.07
C SER A 108 -6.52 4.53 4.31
N PHE A 109 -5.62 3.60 3.98
CA PHE A 109 -4.17 3.81 4.12
C PHE A 109 -3.69 4.99 3.28
N TRP A 110 -4.20 5.12 2.06
CA TRP A 110 -3.86 6.22 1.17
C TRP A 110 -4.40 7.56 1.64
N SER A 111 -5.66 7.60 2.07
CA SER A 111 -6.28 8.81 2.61
C SER A 111 -5.53 9.30 3.85
N LEU A 112 -5.11 8.38 4.71
CA LEU A 112 -4.30 8.67 5.87
C LEU A 112 -2.92 9.22 5.47
N SER A 113 -2.23 8.52 4.56
CA SER A 113 -0.92 8.96 4.05
C SER A 113 -1.01 10.36 3.42
N LEU A 114 -2.03 10.64 2.62
CA LEU A 114 -2.22 11.97 2.03
C LEU A 114 -2.57 13.05 3.07
N ALA A 115 -3.23 12.72 4.17
CA ALA A 115 -3.55 13.66 5.24
C ALA A 115 -2.31 14.01 6.10
N PHE A 116 -1.44 13.02 6.35
CA PHE A 116 -0.24 13.20 7.18
C PHE A 116 0.93 13.85 6.43
N PHE A 117 0.97 13.70 5.11
CA PHE A 117 2.03 14.27 4.30
C PHE A 117 1.56 15.59 3.67
N PRO A 118 2.21 16.73 3.98
CA PRO A 118 1.80 18.02 3.43
C PRO A 118 1.88 17.98 1.90
N LYS A 119 0.80 18.40 1.23
CA LYS A 119 0.79 18.66 -0.22
C LYS A 119 1.93 19.62 -0.58
N LEU A 120 2.52 19.41 -1.77
CA LEU A 120 3.48 20.31 -2.41
C LEU A 120 3.06 21.75 -2.17
N LYS A 121 3.81 22.43 -1.30
CA LYS A 121 3.61 23.84 -1.00
C LYS A 121 4.10 24.62 -2.22
N ASN A 122 3.22 24.86 -3.19
CA ASN A 122 3.40 25.92 -4.20
C ASN A 122 3.24 27.33 -3.57
N THR A 123 3.23 27.45 -2.24
CA THR A 123 3.24 28.73 -1.50
C THR A 123 4.62 29.40 -1.49
N GLN A 124 5.46 29.17 -2.52
CA GLN A 124 6.52 30.12 -2.88
C GLN A 124 6.09 31.03 -4.04
N GLU A 125 4.99 30.72 -4.74
CA GLU A 125 4.45 31.57 -5.82
C GLU A 125 3.32 32.50 -5.34
N GLU A 126 2.50 32.09 -4.37
CA GLU A 126 1.46 32.99 -3.82
C GLU A 126 2.00 34.12 -2.93
N MET A 127 3.17 33.97 -2.32
CA MET A 127 3.79 35.06 -1.55
C MET A 127 4.64 36.01 -2.41
N LYS A 128 4.79 35.76 -3.72
CA LYS A 128 5.46 36.69 -4.64
C LYS A 128 4.47 37.56 -5.44
N ASN A 129 3.19 37.20 -5.45
CA ASN A 129 2.13 37.93 -6.15
C ASN A 129 1.27 38.83 -5.24
N ILE A 130 1.61 38.93 -3.95
CA ILE A 130 0.95 39.86 -3.01
C ILE A 130 1.80 41.13 -2.78
N ASP A 131 3.05 41.13 -3.26
CA ASP A 131 4.01 42.25 -3.16
C ASP A 131 4.26 42.98 -4.50
N TYR A 132 3.27 43.00 -5.42
CA TYR A 132 3.29 43.86 -6.61
C TYR A 132 2.01 44.70 -6.74
#